data_AF-A0AAU6L9Q1-F1
#
_entry.id   AF-A0AAU6L9Q1-F1
#
_cell.length_a   1.000
_cell.length_b   1.000
_cell.length_c   1.000
_cell.angle_alpha   90.00
_cell.angle_beta   90.00
_cell.angle_gamma   90.00
#
_symmetry.space_group_name_H-M   'P 1'
#
loop_
_entity.id
_entity.type
_entity.pdbx_description
1 polymer ?
#
loop_
_entity_poly.entity_id
_entity_poly.type
_entity_poly.pdbx_seq_one_letter_code
_entity_poly.pdbx_strand_id
1 'polypeptide(L)'
;MTAALTTDRPETGAAIEQAEQEATEAEQLLAALEERVREGDEQVTADQLAGARELGRFAKLRAEAARRKADRAAADAAERQRADLLARAAAMTAPGGPLDADSLAATYAAARDAIRTFVTASEGYNDAIGDAARLLAAAGIPDSTSHAAPGSAAVARWGTDAFRMADGRSFSPTGTALRLAVLLDDLDGEFGGIPAGIGHPPFVRTPLAEQAYRGRGATPELDRLASELDGGTR
;
A
#
# COMPACT_ATOMS: atom_id res chain seq x y z
N MET A 1 -3.92 -17.27 -6.07
CA MET A 1 -4.19 -17.94 -7.37
C MET A 1 -3.34 -17.29 -8.45
N THR A 2 -2.07 -17.67 -8.50
CA THR A 2 -1.10 -17.23 -9.51
C THR A 2 -1.28 -18.15 -10.72
N ALA A 3 -2.11 -17.73 -11.67
CA ALA A 3 -2.24 -18.44 -12.93
C ALA A 3 -0.89 -18.39 -13.64
N ALA A 4 -0.32 -19.57 -13.85
CA ALA A 4 0.97 -19.74 -14.48
C ALA A 4 0.88 -19.21 -15.92
N LEU A 5 1.63 -18.14 -16.21
CA LEU A 5 1.91 -17.61 -17.55
C LEU A 5 2.87 -18.58 -18.27
N THR A 6 2.42 -19.82 -18.39
CA THR A 6 3.17 -20.95 -18.93
C THR A 6 3.14 -20.85 -20.46
N THR A 7 4.22 -20.29 -21.00
CA THR A 7 5.02 -20.96 -22.04
C THR A 7 4.42 -21.08 -23.46
N ASP A 8 3.94 -19.98 -24.05
CA ASP A 8 3.68 -19.91 -25.51
C ASP A 8 4.92 -19.49 -26.32
N ARG A 9 6.05 -19.27 -25.64
CA ARG A 9 7.34 -18.88 -26.22
C ARG A 9 8.19 -20.00 -26.86
N PRO A 10 8.05 -21.31 -26.56
CA PRO A 10 9.00 -22.31 -27.04
C PRO A 10 8.75 -22.70 -28.51
N GLU A 11 7.52 -22.55 -29.02
CA GLU A 11 7.17 -23.05 -30.35
C GLU A 11 7.73 -22.20 -31.50
N THR A 12 7.88 -20.89 -31.30
CA THR A 12 8.42 -19.99 -32.33
C THR A 12 9.93 -20.10 -32.47
N GLY A 13 10.66 -20.36 -31.39
CA GLY A 13 12.12 -20.58 -31.42
C GLY A 13 12.50 -21.83 -32.21
N ALA A 14 11.85 -22.96 -31.91
CA ALA A 14 12.09 -24.23 -32.59
C ALA A 14 11.82 -24.14 -34.11
N ALA A 15 10.77 -23.41 -34.53
CA ALA A 15 10.46 -23.23 -35.94
C ALA A 15 11.48 -22.37 -36.71
N ILE A 16 12.10 -21.38 -36.05
CA ILE A 16 13.18 -20.58 -36.63
C ILE A 16 14.44 -21.42 -36.75
N GLU A 17 14.86 -22.08 -35.65
CA GLU A 17 16.06 -22.93 -35.62
C GLU A 17 16.00 -24.03 -36.67
N GLN A 18 14.85 -24.71 -36.79
CA GLN A 18 14.64 -25.72 -37.82
C GLN A 18 14.77 -25.13 -39.24
N ALA A 19 14.14 -23.98 -39.51
CA ALA A 19 14.20 -23.37 -40.85
C ALA A 19 15.61 -22.86 -41.20
N GLU A 20 16.37 -22.37 -40.21
CA GLU A 20 17.76 -21.97 -40.37
C GLU A 20 18.70 -23.15 -40.57
N GLN A 21 18.45 -24.25 -39.87
CA GLN A 21 19.16 -25.51 -40.07
C GLN A 21 18.91 -26.06 -41.47
N GLU A 22 17.66 -26.13 -41.94
CA GLU A 22 17.30 -26.54 -43.31
C GLU A 22 18.00 -25.67 -44.36
N ALA A 23 18.10 -24.35 -44.13
CA ALA A 23 18.81 -23.43 -45.01
C ALA A 23 20.33 -23.70 -45.05
N THR A 24 20.93 -23.96 -43.88
CA THR A 24 22.35 -24.27 -43.74
C THR A 24 22.70 -25.60 -44.40
N GLU A 25 21.87 -26.63 -44.19
CA GLU A 25 22.04 -27.96 -44.80
C GLU A 25 21.94 -27.89 -46.33
N ALA A 26 21.00 -27.10 -46.87
CA ALA A 26 20.87 -26.91 -48.31
C ALA A 26 22.08 -26.15 -48.93
N GLU A 27 22.64 -25.17 -48.22
CA GLU A 27 23.88 -24.50 -48.64
C GLU A 27 25.09 -25.43 -48.64
N GLN A 28 25.23 -26.25 -47.59
CA GLN A 28 26.30 -27.25 -47.49
C GLN A 28 26.21 -28.29 -48.59
N LEU A 29 24.99 -28.76 -48.92
CA LEU A 29 24.75 -29.68 -50.02
C LEU A 29 25.18 -29.08 -51.36
N LEU A 30 24.81 -27.84 -51.65
CA LEU A 30 25.21 -27.15 -52.87
C LEU A 30 26.74 -27.01 -52.93
N ALA A 31 27.39 -26.57 -51.85
CA ALA A 31 28.84 -26.40 -51.80
C ALA A 31 29.59 -27.72 -52.04
N ALA A 32 29.10 -28.82 -51.48
CA ALA A 32 29.66 -30.16 -51.68
C ALA A 32 29.51 -30.65 -53.14
N LEU A 33 28.35 -30.41 -53.77
CA LEU A 33 28.16 -30.73 -55.19
C LEU A 33 29.06 -29.88 -56.10
N GLU A 34 29.22 -28.59 -55.79
CA GLU A 34 30.12 -27.72 -56.55
C GLU A 34 31.59 -28.12 -56.41
N GLU A 35 32.04 -28.59 -55.24
CA GLU A 35 33.41 -29.10 -55.06
C GLU A 35 33.65 -30.39 -55.85
N ARG A 36 32.73 -31.35 -55.81
CA ARG A 36 32.83 -32.60 -56.60
C ARG A 36 32.95 -32.32 -58.10
N VAL A 37 32.23 -31.33 -58.61
CA VAL A 37 32.35 -30.89 -60.01
C VAL A 37 33.74 -30.30 -60.29
N ARG A 38 34.34 -29.55 -59.36
CA ARG A 38 35.74 -29.05 -59.50
C ARG A 38 36.76 -30.19 -59.50
N GLU A 39 36.52 -31.26 -58.74
CA GLU A 39 37.36 -32.46 -58.71
C GLU A 39 37.23 -33.35 -59.95
N GLY A 40 36.30 -33.03 -60.86
CA GLY A 40 36.08 -33.78 -62.10
C GLY A 40 35.12 -34.97 -61.96
N ASP A 41 34.25 -34.97 -60.96
CA ASP A 41 33.20 -35.98 -60.81
C ASP A 41 32.10 -35.81 -61.88
N GLU A 42 32.19 -36.61 -62.95
CA GLU A 42 31.24 -36.62 -64.07
C GLU A 42 29.84 -37.11 -63.68
N GLN A 43 29.65 -37.69 -62.49
CA GLN A 43 28.33 -38.15 -62.03
C GLN A 43 27.46 -36.99 -61.53
N VAL A 44 28.04 -35.81 -61.25
CA VAL A 44 27.26 -34.63 -60.83
C VAL A 44 26.71 -33.92 -62.06
N THR A 45 25.38 -33.84 -62.16
CA THR A 45 24.71 -33.24 -63.33
C THR A 45 24.38 -31.77 -63.10
N ALA A 46 24.20 -31.02 -64.20
CA ALA A 46 23.73 -29.64 -64.15
C ALA A 46 22.38 -29.50 -63.44
N ASP A 47 21.48 -30.48 -63.64
CA ASP A 47 20.16 -30.51 -63.01
C ASP A 47 20.26 -30.67 -61.49
N GLN A 48 21.23 -31.45 -60.98
CA GLN A 48 21.47 -31.58 -59.53
C GLN A 48 21.94 -30.26 -58.91
N LEU A 49 22.85 -29.54 -59.58
CA LEU A 49 23.28 -28.21 -59.13
C LEU A 49 22.13 -27.19 -59.16
N ALA A 50 21.30 -27.22 -60.20
CA ALA A 50 20.12 -26.36 -60.30
C ALA A 50 19.13 -26.66 -59.16
N GLY A 51 18.81 -27.93 -58.93
CA GLY A 51 17.93 -28.37 -57.85
C GLY A 51 18.46 -27.97 -56.46
N ALA A 52 19.75 -28.15 -56.20
CA ALA A 52 20.36 -27.73 -54.93
C ALA A 52 20.33 -26.20 -54.74
N ARG A 53 20.53 -25.41 -55.80
CA ARG A 53 20.40 -23.94 -55.76
C ARG A 53 18.97 -23.50 -55.45
N GLU A 54 17.99 -24.11 -56.10
CA GLU A 54 16.57 -23.80 -55.86
C GLU A 54 16.15 -24.20 -54.45
N LEU A 55 16.58 -25.38 -53.98
CA LEU A 55 16.37 -25.83 -52.60
C LEU A 55 16.95 -24.84 -51.58
N GLY A 56 18.21 -24.41 -51.76
CA GLY A 56 18.85 -23.43 -50.89
C GLY A 56 18.13 -22.07 -50.88
N ARG A 57 17.69 -21.59 -52.05
CA ARG A 57 16.88 -20.36 -52.14
C ARG A 57 15.56 -20.50 -51.40
N PHE A 58 14.86 -21.61 -51.57
CA PHE A 58 13.58 -21.86 -50.92
C PHE A 58 13.74 -21.98 -49.39
N ALA A 59 14.76 -22.68 -48.91
CA ALA A 59 15.04 -22.82 -47.49
C ALA A 59 15.37 -21.47 -46.83
N LYS A 60 16.14 -20.59 -47.50
CA LYS A 60 16.37 -19.21 -47.03
C LYS A 60 15.08 -18.41 -46.90
N LEU A 61 14.20 -18.47 -47.90
CA LEU A 61 12.91 -17.79 -47.87
C LEU A 61 12.04 -18.31 -46.72
N ARG A 62 12.08 -19.61 -46.42
CA ARG A 62 11.39 -20.19 -45.26
C ARG A 62 11.96 -19.70 -43.94
N ALA A 63 13.29 -19.63 -43.79
CA ALA A 63 13.93 -19.07 -42.60
C ALA A 63 13.56 -17.58 -42.39
N GLU A 64 13.60 -16.77 -43.46
CA GLU A 64 13.17 -15.38 -43.41
C GLU A 64 11.69 -15.22 -43.04
N ALA A 65 10.81 -16.06 -43.61
CA ALA A 65 9.40 -16.08 -43.28
C ALA A 65 9.15 -16.48 -41.81
N ALA A 66 9.88 -17.47 -41.30
CA ALA A 66 9.83 -17.90 -39.90
C ALA A 66 10.25 -16.76 -38.96
N ARG A 67 11.37 -16.08 -39.25
CA ARG A 67 11.83 -14.90 -38.50
C ARG A 67 10.79 -13.78 -38.49
N ARG A 68 10.29 -13.37 -39.66
CA ARG A 68 9.24 -12.34 -39.76
C ARG A 68 7.95 -12.71 -39.02
N LYS A 69 7.59 -14.00 -39.00
CA LYS A 69 6.43 -14.49 -38.24
C LYS A 69 6.67 -14.36 -36.74
N ALA A 70 7.85 -14.75 -36.27
CA ALA A 70 8.23 -14.62 -34.86
C ALA A 70 8.30 -13.14 -34.42
N ASP A 71 8.88 -12.26 -35.22
CA ASP A 71 8.97 -10.82 -34.92
C ASP A 71 7.58 -10.18 -34.78
N ARG A 72 6.65 -10.50 -35.68
CA ARG A 72 5.25 -10.05 -35.59
C ARG A 72 4.57 -10.58 -34.33
N ALA A 73 4.73 -11.87 -34.04
CA ALA A 73 4.16 -12.46 -32.83
C ALA A 73 4.71 -11.81 -31.55
N ALA A 74 6.00 -11.49 -31.52
CA ALA A 74 6.64 -10.80 -30.40
C ALA A 74 6.12 -9.36 -30.25
N ALA A 75 5.96 -8.62 -31.36
CA ALA A 75 5.38 -7.28 -31.35
C ALA A 75 3.93 -7.27 -30.87
N ASP A 76 3.10 -8.21 -31.36
CA ASP A 76 1.70 -8.35 -30.95
C ASP A 76 1.59 -8.69 -29.46
N ALA A 77 2.46 -9.56 -28.95
CA ALA A 77 2.49 -9.91 -27.53
C ALA A 77 2.90 -8.71 -26.66
N ALA A 78 3.90 -7.93 -27.08
CA ALA A 78 4.32 -6.72 -26.39
C ALA A 78 3.21 -5.67 -26.35
N GLU A 79 2.47 -5.49 -27.45
CA GLU A 79 1.35 -4.54 -27.49
C GLU A 79 0.18 -4.97 -26.60
N ARG A 80 -0.16 -6.28 -26.57
CA ARG A 80 -1.16 -6.81 -25.63
C ARG A 80 -0.73 -6.58 -24.18
N GLN A 81 0.52 -6.88 -23.84
CA GLN A 81 1.05 -6.65 -22.49
C GLN A 81 0.98 -5.16 -22.12
N ARG A 82 1.32 -4.26 -23.05
CA ARG A 82 1.20 -2.82 -22.86
C ARG A 82 -0.26 -2.40 -22.62
N ALA A 83 -1.19 -2.90 -23.43
CA ALA A 83 -2.61 -2.61 -23.28
C ALA A 83 -3.15 -3.10 -21.92
N ASP A 84 -2.77 -4.29 -21.49
CA ASP A 84 -3.16 -4.85 -20.19
C ASP A 84 -2.63 -3.99 -19.02
N LEU A 85 -1.37 -3.54 -19.09
CA LEU A 85 -0.78 -2.67 -18.08
C LEU A 85 -1.48 -1.30 -18.02
N LEU A 86 -1.82 -0.73 -19.18
CA LEU A 86 -2.57 0.53 -19.26
C LEU A 86 -4.00 0.38 -18.72
N ALA A 87 -4.67 -0.73 -19.03
CA ALA A 87 -6.01 -1.02 -18.50
C ALA A 87 -5.99 -1.17 -16.97
N ARG A 88 -4.97 -1.84 -16.40
CA ARG A 88 -4.79 -1.93 -14.95
C ARG A 88 -4.54 -0.57 -14.31
N ALA A 89 -3.67 0.26 -14.90
CA ALA A 89 -3.41 1.61 -14.41
C ALA A 89 -4.68 2.47 -14.44
N ALA A 90 -5.45 2.43 -15.53
CA ALA A 90 -6.72 3.14 -15.65
C ALA A 90 -7.75 2.68 -14.60
N ALA A 91 -7.82 1.37 -14.33
CA ALA A 91 -8.70 0.81 -13.30
C ALA A 91 -8.29 1.27 -11.89
N MET A 92 -7.00 1.52 -11.63
CA MET A 92 -6.56 2.05 -10.34
C MET A 92 -7.06 3.47 -10.07
N THR A 93 -7.21 4.29 -11.11
CA THR A 93 -7.64 5.70 -11.04
C THR A 93 -9.12 5.92 -11.33
N ALA A 94 -9.87 4.87 -11.69
CA ALA A 94 -11.29 4.96 -11.96
C ALA A 94 -12.08 5.24 -10.66
N PRO A 95 -13.30 5.80 -10.74
CA PRO A 95 -14.19 5.94 -9.58
C PRO A 95 -14.40 4.59 -8.86
N GLY A 96 -14.26 4.57 -7.55
CA GLY A 96 -14.27 3.34 -6.73
C GLY A 96 -12.96 2.53 -6.77
N GLY A 97 -11.96 2.97 -7.53
CA GLY A 97 -10.62 2.40 -7.54
C GLY A 97 -9.79 2.78 -6.32
N PRO A 98 -8.63 2.12 -6.10
CA PRO A 98 -7.74 2.39 -4.97
C PRO A 98 -7.13 3.81 -4.96
N LEU A 99 -7.08 4.50 -6.10
CA LEU A 99 -6.61 5.88 -6.22
C LEU A 99 -7.76 6.86 -6.48
N ASP A 100 -8.99 6.49 -6.10
CA ASP A 100 -10.16 7.35 -6.22
C ASP A 100 -10.04 8.57 -5.28
N ALA A 101 -9.82 9.74 -5.88
CA ALA A 101 -9.66 11.00 -5.17
C ALA A 101 -10.94 11.42 -4.43
N ASP A 102 -12.13 11.08 -4.94
CA ASP A 102 -13.39 11.45 -4.31
C ASP A 102 -13.61 10.63 -3.03
N SER A 103 -13.27 9.34 -3.07
CA SER A 103 -13.26 8.46 -1.90
C SER A 103 -12.28 8.94 -0.81
N LEU A 104 -11.06 9.34 -1.22
CA LEU A 104 -10.09 9.93 -0.30
C LEU A 104 -10.61 11.25 0.31
N ALA A 105 -11.18 12.14 -0.50
CA ALA A 105 -11.74 13.40 -0.05
C ALA A 105 -12.92 13.21 0.92
N ALA A 106 -13.80 12.24 0.66
CA ALA A 106 -14.90 11.88 1.54
C ALA A 106 -14.39 11.36 2.90
N THR A 107 -13.38 10.48 2.88
CA THR A 107 -12.74 9.96 4.09
C THR A 107 -12.07 11.06 4.89
N TYR A 108 -11.38 11.99 4.21
CA TYR A 108 -10.78 13.18 4.84
C TYR A 108 -11.84 14.07 5.50
N ALA A 109 -12.96 14.33 4.83
CA ALA A 109 -14.06 15.11 5.40
C ALA A 109 -14.64 14.44 6.65
N ALA A 110 -14.87 13.12 6.60
CA ALA A 110 -15.35 12.35 7.74
C ALA A 110 -14.36 12.40 8.93
N ALA A 111 -13.06 12.24 8.67
CA ALA A 111 -12.03 12.36 9.70
C ALA A 111 -12.01 13.76 10.35
N ARG A 112 -12.14 14.81 9.54
CA ARG A 112 -12.21 16.20 10.03
C ARG A 112 -13.43 16.43 10.92
N ASP A 113 -14.59 15.89 10.54
CA ASP A 113 -15.82 16.03 11.33
C ASP A 113 -15.77 15.20 12.62
N ALA A 114 -15.14 14.02 12.58
CA ALA A 114 -14.89 13.22 13.77
C ALA A 114 -13.97 13.95 14.77
N ILE A 115 -12.86 14.53 14.30
CA ILE A 115 -11.96 15.34 15.14
C ILE A 115 -12.70 16.55 15.72
N ARG A 116 -13.54 17.23 14.93
CA ARG A 116 -14.37 18.34 15.44
C ARG A 116 -15.29 17.87 16.56
N THR A 117 -15.99 16.76 16.36
CA THR A 117 -16.89 16.17 17.36
C THR A 117 -16.14 15.81 18.65
N PHE A 118 -14.95 15.21 18.52
CA PHE A 118 -14.08 14.88 19.64
C PHE A 118 -13.61 16.13 20.41
N VAL A 119 -13.22 17.19 19.70
CA VAL A 119 -12.82 18.47 20.28
C VAL A 119 -13.98 19.09 21.06
N THR A 120 -15.17 19.18 20.46
CA THR A 120 -16.38 19.69 21.13
C THR A 120 -16.74 18.89 22.38
N ALA A 121 -16.68 17.56 22.30
CA ALA A 121 -16.94 16.69 23.45
C ALA A 121 -15.89 16.87 24.56
N SER A 122 -14.63 17.05 24.19
CA SER A 122 -13.53 17.31 25.12
C SER A 122 -13.68 18.65 25.85
N GLU A 123 -14.12 19.69 25.13
CA GLU A 123 -14.43 20.99 25.72
C GLU A 123 -15.63 20.90 26.66
N GLY A 124 -16.73 20.29 26.22
CA GLY A 124 -17.91 20.07 27.06
C GLY A 124 -17.60 19.26 28.33
N TYR A 125 -16.69 18.30 28.25
CA TYR A 125 -16.20 17.56 29.41
C TYR A 125 -15.41 18.46 30.38
N ASN A 126 -14.56 19.35 29.87
CA ASN A 126 -13.82 20.30 30.72
C ASN A 126 -14.77 21.29 31.40
N ASP A 127 -15.76 21.80 30.67
CA ASP A 127 -16.77 22.71 31.19
C ASP A 127 -17.59 22.05 32.31
N ALA A 128 -18.04 20.81 32.09
CA ALA A 128 -18.77 20.03 33.08
C ALA A 128 -17.97 19.80 34.37
N ILE A 129 -16.64 19.61 34.26
CA ILE A 129 -15.77 19.52 35.44
C ILE A 129 -15.71 20.86 36.18
N GLY A 130 -15.59 21.97 35.46
CA GLY A 130 -15.62 23.31 36.04
C GLY A 130 -16.93 23.62 36.75
N ASP A 131 -18.07 23.24 36.14
CA ASP A 131 -19.40 23.35 36.76
C ASP A 131 -19.52 22.49 38.02
N ALA A 132 -19.08 21.23 37.96
CA ALA A 132 -19.09 20.35 39.12
C ALA A 132 -18.26 20.90 40.29
N ALA A 133 -17.07 21.43 40.01
CA ALA A 133 -16.23 22.09 41.01
C ALA A 133 -16.93 23.29 41.65
N ARG A 134 -17.60 24.15 40.86
CA ARG A 134 -18.40 25.27 41.36
C ARG A 134 -19.55 24.82 42.27
N LEU A 135 -20.25 23.75 41.90
CA LEU A 135 -21.34 23.18 42.69
C LEU A 135 -20.84 22.62 44.04
N LEU A 136 -19.70 21.92 44.03
CA LEU A 136 -19.08 21.42 45.26
C LEU A 136 -18.65 22.56 46.18
N ALA A 137 -18.07 23.63 45.62
CA ALA A 137 -17.72 24.82 46.38
C ALA A 137 -18.95 25.49 47.02
N ALA A 138 -20.04 25.64 46.26
CA ALA A 138 -21.30 26.21 46.75
C ALA A 138 -21.96 25.35 47.85
N ALA A 139 -21.74 24.04 47.84
CA ALA A 139 -22.19 23.12 48.87
C ALA A 139 -21.33 23.14 50.16
N GLY A 140 -20.31 24.01 50.24
CA GLY A 140 -19.43 24.11 51.41
C GLY A 140 -18.42 22.96 51.52
N ILE A 141 -18.17 22.23 50.44
CA ILE A 141 -17.13 21.19 50.41
C ILE A 141 -15.75 21.86 50.46
N PRO A 142 -14.83 21.43 51.34
CA PRO A 142 -13.51 22.03 51.44
C PRO A 142 -12.67 21.86 50.16
N ASP A 143 -11.88 22.89 49.87
CA ASP A 143 -10.88 22.87 48.80
C ASP A 143 -9.69 21.98 49.18
N SER A 144 -9.41 20.97 48.35
CA SER A 144 -8.29 20.03 48.41
C SER A 144 -6.91 20.66 48.24
N THR A 145 -6.80 21.85 47.64
CA THR A 145 -5.52 22.56 47.49
C THR A 145 -5.02 23.10 48.83
N SER A 146 -5.93 23.33 49.77
CA SER A 146 -5.56 23.68 51.14
C SER A 146 -4.89 22.47 51.80
N HIS A 147 -3.57 22.54 52.00
CA HIS A 147 -2.75 21.49 52.64
C HIS A 147 -3.13 21.20 54.11
N ALA A 148 -4.22 21.77 54.60
CA ALA A 148 -4.67 21.70 55.99
C ALA A 148 -5.72 20.59 56.15
N ALA A 149 -5.27 19.32 56.21
CA ALA A 149 -5.66 18.34 57.24
C ALA A 149 -5.51 16.88 56.74
N PRO A 150 -4.70 16.05 57.43
CA PRO A 150 -4.76 14.60 57.31
C PRO A 150 -6.01 14.10 58.05
N GLY A 151 -7.16 14.17 57.39
CA GLY A 151 -8.45 13.74 57.96
C GLY A 151 -9.36 13.11 56.91
N SER A 152 -9.61 11.80 57.07
CA SER A 152 -10.60 10.95 56.41
C SER A 152 -10.54 10.84 54.87
N ALA A 153 -10.25 9.63 54.39
CA ALA A 153 -10.22 9.26 52.97
C ALA A 153 -11.59 9.21 52.27
N ALA A 154 -12.69 9.56 52.95
CA ALA A 154 -14.05 9.33 52.47
C ALA A 154 -14.86 10.58 52.09
N VAL A 155 -14.25 11.78 52.08
CA VAL A 155 -14.97 13.03 51.79
C VAL A 155 -14.61 13.53 50.40
N ALA A 156 -15.63 13.91 49.62
CA ALA A 156 -15.43 14.59 48.35
C ALA A 156 -14.64 15.89 48.57
N ARG A 157 -13.73 16.22 47.65
CA ARG A 157 -12.94 17.46 47.70
C ARG A 157 -12.83 18.04 46.29
N TRP A 158 -12.77 19.36 46.19
CA TRP A 158 -12.56 20.05 44.91
C TRP A 158 -11.28 20.89 44.97
N GLY A 159 -10.68 21.25 43.85
CA GLY A 159 -9.51 22.12 43.76
C GLY A 159 -9.60 22.96 42.49
N THR A 160 -8.62 23.82 42.24
CA THR A 160 -8.62 24.71 41.06
C THR A 160 -8.75 23.93 39.74
N ASP A 161 -8.19 22.72 39.68
CA ASP A 161 -8.07 21.95 38.43
C ASP A 161 -8.45 20.47 38.60
N ALA A 162 -9.13 20.08 39.68
CA ALA A 162 -9.63 18.72 39.84
C ALA A 162 -10.69 18.64 40.93
N PHE A 163 -11.54 17.60 40.89
CA PHE A 163 -12.29 17.19 42.06
C PHE A 163 -12.23 15.67 42.25
N ARG A 164 -12.27 15.24 43.50
CA ARG A 164 -12.31 13.84 43.90
C ARG A 164 -13.65 13.55 44.56
N MET A 165 -14.30 12.49 44.10
CA MET A 165 -15.53 11.97 44.67
C MET A 165 -15.24 11.09 45.90
N ALA A 166 -16.26 10.87 46.74
CA ALA A 166 -16.12 10.04 47.94
C ALA A 166 -15.74 8.57 47.66
N ASP A 167 -16.02 8.09 46.44
CA ASP A 167 -15.63 6.77 45.94
C ASP A 167 -14.16 6.69 45.48
N GLY A 168 -13.40 7.78 45.65
CA GLY A 168 -11.99 7.86 45.28
C GLY A 168 -11.73 8.26 43.82
N ARG A 169 -12.76 8.34 42.97
CA ARG A 169 -12.59 8.78 41.58
C ARG A 169 -12.18 10.24 41.52
N SER A 170 -11.20 10.54 40.66
CA SER A 170 -10.70 11.90 40.44
C SER A 170 -11.02 12.35 39.02
N PHE A 171 -11.42 13.60 38.88
CA PHE A 171 -11.77 14.25 37.62
C PHE A 171 -10.93 15.51 37.48
N SER A 172 -10.31 15.73 36.32
CA SER A 172 -9.48 16.90 36.03
C SER A 172 -9.71 17.39 34.58
N PRO A 173 -9.74 18.72 34.33
CA PRO A 173 -9.78 19.25 32.99
C PRO A 173 -8.37 19.15 32.40
N THR A 174 -8.16 18.15 31.57
CA THR A 174 -6.83 17.83 31.03
C THR A 174 -6.52 18.59 29.75
N GLY A 175 -7.46 19.42 29.29
CA GLY A 175 -7.35 20.17 28.04
C GLY A 175 -7.57 19.29 26.81
N THR A 176 -8.18 19.88 25.79
CA THR A 176 -8.49 19.20 24.53
C THR A 176 -7.23 18.81 23.76
N ALA A 177 -6.18 19.65 23.82
CA ALA A 177 -4.93 19.42 23.10
C ALA A 177 -4.19 18.15 23.57
N LEU A 178 -4.16 17.87 24.88
CA LEU A 178 -3.52 16.66 25.41
C LEU A 178 -4.28 15.40 25.00
N ARG A 179 -5.62 15.42 25.05
CA ARG A 179 -6.44 14.27 24.61
C ARG A 179 -6.27 14.00 23.12
N LEU A 180 -6.19 15.05 22.30
CA LEU A 180 -5.93 14.90 20.86
C LEU A 180 -4.52 14.36 20.59
N ALA A 181 -3.52 14.79 21.37
CA ALA A 181 -2.16 14.26 21.24
C ALA A 181 -2.08 12.77 21.56
N VAL A 182 -2.77 12.32 22.62
CA VAL A 182 -2.88 10.89 22.98
C VAL A 182 -3.53 10.10 21.84
N LEU A 183 -4.71 10.54 21.36
CA LEU A 183 -5.41 9.87 20.25
C LEU A 183 -4.52 9.70 19.01
N LEU A 184 -3.79 10.75 18.62
CA LEU A 184 -2.94 10.71 17.44
C LEU A 184 -1.69 9.82 17.63
N ASP A 185 -1.17 9.73 18.85
CA ASP A 185 -0.06 8.84 19.22
C ASP A 185 -0.51 7.35 19.24
N ASP A 186 -1.72 7.07 19.74
CA ASP A 186 -2.31 5.72 19.69
C ASP A 186 -2.54 5.25 18.26
N LEU A 187 -3.14 6.09 17.42
CA LEU A 187 -3.32 5.79 15.99
C LEU A 187 -1.98 5.52 15.31
N ASP A 188 -0.94 6.31 15.61
CA ASP A 188 0.41 6.06 15.06
C ASP A 188 0.94 4.67 15.46
N GLY A 189 0.79 4.29 16.73
CA GLY A 189 1.14 2.97 17.24
C GLY A 189 0.37 1.83 16.57
N GLU A 190 -0.94 1.98 16.40
CA GLU A 190 -1.81 0.99 15.74
C GLU A 190 -1.42 0.71 14.29
N PHE A 191 -1.02 1.75 13.55
CA PHE A 191 -0.56 1.63 12.17
C PHE A 191 0.91 1.18 12.04
N GLY A 192 1.62 0.99 13.15
CA GLY A 192 3.06 0.68 13.13
C GLY A 192 3.92 1.86 12.62
N GLY A 193 3.44 3.08 12.82
CA GLY A 193 4.01 4.33 12.32
C GLY A 193 3.28 4.85 11.09
N ILE A 194 2.69 6.04 11.18
CA ILE A 194 2.02 6.70 10.05
C ILE A 194 3.09 7.24 9.08
N PRO A 195 3.12 6.74 7.84
CA PRO A 195 4.07 7.22 6.85
C PRO A 195 3.70 8.64 6.42
N ALA A 196 4.66 9.57 6.50
CA ALA A 196 4.47 10.95 6.03
C ALA A 196 4.67 11.10 4.50
N GLY A 197 4.90 9.99 3.80
CA GLY A 197 5.22 9.96 2.38
C GLY A 197 6.70 9.65 2.11
N ILE A 198 7.02 9.38 0.84
CA ILE A 198 8.38 9.04 0.40
C ILE A 198 9.30 10.24 0.68
N GLY A 199 10.34 10.02 1.50
CA GLY A 199 11.34 11.03 1.83
C GLY A 199 11.00 11.95 3.01
N HIS A 200 9.87 11.72 3.69
CA HIS A 200 9.48 12.49 4.87
C HIS A 200 9.74 11.71 6.17
N PRO A 201 10.11 12.39 7.28
CA PRO A 201 10.23 11.72 8.58
C PRO A 201 8.86 11.19 9.05
N PRO A 202 8.82 10.12 9.86
CA PRO A 202 7.58 9.59 10.42
C PRO A 202 6.78 10.65 11.20
N PHE A 203 5.46 10.53 11.20
CA PHE A 203 4.50 11.51 11.74
C PHE A 203 4.81 11.95 13.19
N VAL A 204 5.22 11.02 14.06
CA VAL A 204 5.42 11.24 15.51
C VAL A 204 6.80 11.75 15.93
N ARG A 205 7.68 12.22 15.02
CA ARG A 205 8.95 12.82 15.46
C ARG A 205 8.79 14.23 16.06
N THR A 206 8.31 14.23 17.32
CA THR A 206 8.95 14.79 18.52
C THR A 206 8.18 15.84 19.34
N PRO A 207 7.17 16.58 18.85
CA PRO A 207 6.28 17.34 19.74
C PRO A 207 5.06 16.52 20.22
N LEU A 208 4.51 15.66 19.37
CA LEU A 208 3.24 14.98 19.63
C LEU A 208 3.37 13.87 20.68
N ALA A 209 4.36 12.99 20.55
CA ALA A 209 4.61 11.89 21.49
C ALA A 209 4.90 12.41 22.91
N GLU A 210 5.58 13.56 23.03
CA GLU A 210 5.82 14.19 24.34
C GLU A 210 4.52 14.72 24.96
N GLN A 211 3.66 15.36 24.17
CA GLN A 211 2.34 15.82 24.63
C GLN A 211 1.43 14.64 24.99
N ALA A 212 1.47 13.55 24.22
CA ALA A 212 0.75 12.32 24.51
C ALA A 212 1.23 11.70 25.83
N TYR A 213 2.55 11.58 26.04
CA TYR A 213 3.12 11.09 27.29
C TYR A 213 2.65 11.90 28.51
N ARG A 214 2.63 13.23 28.41
CA ARG A 214 2.09 14.11 29.46
C ARG A 214 0.58 13.91 29.64
N GLY A 215 -0.14 13.68 28.55
CA GLY A 215 -1.58 13.45 28.51
C GLY A 215 -1.98 12.15 29.20
N ARG A 216 -1.31 11.02 28.95
CA ARG A 216 -1.70 9.69 29.46
C ARG A 216 -1.75 9.60 31.00
N GLY A 217 -1.00 10.44 31.71
CA GLY A 217 -1.06 10.53 33.18
C GLY A 217 -2.13 11.48 33.72
N ALA A 218 -2.73 12.29 32.86
CA ALA A 218 -3.68 13.33 33.23
C ALA A 218 -5.10 12.99 32.72
N THR A 219 -5.23 12.48 31.49
CA THR A 219 -6.52 12.21 30.83
C THR A 219 -7.28 11.07 31.50
N PRO A 220 -8.64 11.07 31.42
CA PRO A 220 -9.41 9.88 31.70
C PRO A 220 -8.85 8.70 30.90
N GLU A 221 -8.98 7.46 31.38
CA GLU A 221 -8.57 6.24 30.68
C GLU A 221 -9.48 5.99 29.45
N LEU A 222 -9.40 6.88 28.45
CA LEU A 222 -10.27 6.89 27.28
C LEU A 222 -10.14 5.60 26.48
N ASP A 223 -8.94 5.03 26.38
CA ASP A 223 -8.69 3.77 25.67
C ASP A 223 -9.39 2.58 26.33
N ARG A 224 -9.37 2.53 27.67
CA ARG A 224 -10.09 1.51 28.44
C ARG A 224 -11.60 1.67 28.25
N LEU A 225 -12.11 2.89 28.37
CA LEU A 225 -13.54 3.17 28.21
C LEU A 225 -14.03 2.86 26.79
N ALA A 226 -13.25 3.19 25.76
CA ALA A 226 -13.55 2.82 24.38
C ALA A 226 -13.56 1.30 24.19
N SER A 227 -12.56 0.60 24.74
CA SER A 227 -12.47 -0.86 24.70
C SER A 227 -13.65 -1.56 25.40
N GLU A 228 -14.14 -0.99 26.51
CA GLU A 228 -15.31 -1.49 27.24
C GLU A 228 -16.61 -1.30 26.47
N LEU A 229 -16.77 -0.14 25.80
CA LEU A 229 -17.92 0.12 24.94
C LEU A 229 -17.94 -0.83 23.75
N ASP A 230 -16.80 -1.05 23.09
CA ASP A 230 -16.69 -1.95 21.94
C ASP A 230 -16.90 -3.43 22.34
N GLY A 231 -16.38 -3.83 23.50
CA GLY A 231 -16.49 -5.18 24.05
C GLY A 231 -17.87 -5.54 24.60
N GLY A 232 -18.70 -4.55 24.94
CA GLY A 232 -20.09 -4.73 25.40
C GLY A 232 -21.11 -4.94 24.28
N THR A 233 -20.70 -4.78 23.01
CA THR A 233 -21.56 -4.87 21.83
C THR A 233 -21.47 -6.20 21.05
N ARG A 234 -20.82 -7.23 21.60
CA ARG A 234 -20.75 -8.57 21.00
C ARG A 234 -21.77 -9.54 21.59
#